data_AF-A0A5N5NK73-F1
#
_entry.id   AF-A0A5N5NK73-F1
#
_cell.length_a   1.000
_cell.length_b   1.000
_cell.length_c   1.000
_cell.angle_alpha   90.00
_cell.angle_beta   90.00
_cell.angle_gamma   90.00
#
_symmetry.space_group_name_H-M   'P 1'
#
loop_
_entity.id
_entity.type
_entity.pdbx_description
1 polymer ?
#
loop_
_entity_poly.entity_id
_entity_poly.type
_entity_poly.pdbx_seq_one_letter_code
_entity_poly.pdbx_strand_id
1 'polypeptide(L)'
;MKLCVILVLSAILPANASFVYMFTGLSGCSDSVDESEFFIDLNHNEILYEDFKIKQQINRLPPFVDQIDIPDLYETAADYRERGLN
;
A
#
# COMPACT_ATOMS: atom_id res chain seq x y z
N MET A 1 -9.38 41.38 -20.23
CA MET A 1 -8.65 41.06 -18.97
C MET A 1 -9.16 39.80 -18.29
N LYS A 2 -10.47 39.58 -18.13
CA LYS A 2 -11.02 38.36 -17.50
C LYS A 2 -10.54 37.03 -18.12
N LEU A 3 -10.44 36.95 -19.45
CA LEU A 3 -10.02 35.73 -20.15
C LEU A 3 -8.55 35.34 -19.86
N CYS A 4 -7.67 36.33 -19.73
CA CYS A 4 -6.25 36.12 -19.44
C CYS A 4 -6.06 35.55 -18.03
N VAL A 5 -6.87 36.00 -17.06
CA VAL A 5 -6.83 35.48 -15.69
C VAL A 5 -7.24 34.00 -15.65
N ILE A 6 -8.26 33.62 -16.43
CA ILE A 6 -8.74 32.22 -16.49
C ILE A 6 -7.66 31.30 -17.09
N LEU A 7 -7.01 31.72 -18.18
CA LEU A 7 -5.92 30.96 -18.81
C LEU A 7 -4.73 30.76 -17.86
N VAL A 8 -4.34 31.83 -17.16
CA VAL A 8 -3.25 31.79 -16.17
C VAL A 8 -3.60 30.85 -15.02
N LEU A 9 -4.82 30.91 -14.48
CA LEU A 9 -5.26 29.96 -13.45
C LEU A 9 -5.28 28.50 -13.97
N SER A 10 -5.75 28.24 -15.18
CA SER A 10 -5.77 26.88 -15.75
C SER A 10 -4.39 26.26 -15.97
N ALA A 11 -3.36 27.10 -16.20
CA ALA A 11 -1.98 26.64 -16.37
C ALA A 11 -1.23 26.46 -15.03
N ILE A 12 -1.67 27.14 -13.97
CA ILE A 12 -1.04 27.09 -12.63
C ILE A 12 -1.70 26.04 -11.72
N LEU A 13 -2.95 25.63 -11.98
CA LEU A 13 -3.54 24.51 -11.27
C LEU A 13 -2.69 23.25 -11.57
N PRO A 14 -2.05 22.63 -10.56
CA PRO A 14 -1.28 21.43 -10.77
C PRO A 14 -2.23 20.34 -11.27
N ALA A 15 -2.19 20.05 -12.58
CA ALA A 15 -3.15 19.18 -13.21
C ALA A 15 -3.06 17.73 -12.73
N ASN A 16 -1.93 17.34 -12.11
CA ASN A 16 -1.74 16.01 -11.55
C ASN A 16 -0.75 16.09 -10.37
N ALA A 17 -1.18 15.74 -9.16
CA ALA A 17 -0.24 15.32 -8.13
C ALA A 17 0.32 13.96 -8.57
N SER A 18 1.41 13.96 -9.33
CA SER A 18 2.13 12.73 -9.64
C SER A 18 2.96 12.37 -8.43
N PHE A 19 2.59 11.30 -7.74
CA PHE A 19 3.46 10.70 -6.73
C PHE A 19 4.71 10.18 -7.44
N VAL A 20 5.89 10.59 -6.98
CA VAL A 20 7.18 10.08 -7.50
C VAL A 20 7.35 8.60 -7.09
N TYR A 21 6.85 8.28 -5.89
CA TYR A 21 6.75 6.92 -5.36
C TYR A 21 5.38 6.74 -4.73
N MET A 22 4.74 5.62 -5.03
CA MET A 22 3.45 5.24 -4.47
C MET A 22 3.65 4.08 -3.50
N PHE A 23 3.40 4.34 -2.22
CA PHE A 23 3.36 3.32 -1.19
C PHE A 23 1.90 2.91 -0.97
N THR A 24 1.63 1.61 -1.07
CA THR A 24 0.25 1.10 -0.99
C THR A 24 0.21 -0.11 -0.06
N GLY A 25 -0.67 -0.08 0.93
CA GLY A 25 -1.04 -1.28 1.69
C GLY A 25 -2.29 -1.89 1.07
N LEU A 26 -2.25 -3.18 0.80
CA LEU A 26 -3.36 -3.94 0.23
C LEU A 26 -3.72 -5.08 1.18
N SER A 27 -5.02 -5.22 1.42
CA SER A 27 -5.60 -6.29 2.22
C SER A 27 -6.72 -6.95 1.43
N GLY A 28 -6.71 -8.27 1.33
CA GLY A 28 -7.73 -9.07 0.67
C GLY A 28 -8.22 -10.19 1.59
N CYS A 29 -9.50 -10.51 1.51
CA CYS A 29 -10.08 -11.66 2.20
C CYS A 29 -11.02 -12.37 1.23
N SER A 30 -10.98 -13.71 1.26
CA SER A 30 -11.92 -14.59 0.58
C SER A 30 -12.85 -15.23 1.62
N ASP A 31 -13.98 -15.77 1.16
CA ASP A 31 -14.91 -16.52 2.01
C ASP A 31 -14.27 -17.81 2.58
N SER A 32 -13.19 -18.30 1.94
CA SER A 32 -12.33 -19.33 2.50
C SER A 32 -11.39 -18.72 3.54
N VAL A 33 -11.50 -19.22 4.77
CA VAL A 33 -10.77 -18.77 5.98
C VAL A 33 -9.23 -18.78 5.82
N ASP A 34 -8.70 -19.47 4.82
CA ASP A 34 -7.26 -19.61 4.55
C ASP A 34 -6.73 -18.68 3.45
N GLU A 35 -7.59 -17.86 2.84
CA GLU A 35 -7.28 -16.97 1.72
C GLU A 35 -7.39 -15.50 2.14
N SER A 36 -6.64 -15.12 3.17
CA SER A 36 -6.43 -13.72 3.53
C SER A 36 -5.05 -13.26 3.10
N GLU A 37 -4.96 -12.08 2.51
CA GLU A 37 -3.72 -11.47 2.04
C GLU A 37 -3.55 -10.10 2.68
N PHE A 38 -2.32 -9.78 3.06
CA PHE A 38 -1.93 -8.45 3.47
C PHE A 38 -0.50 -8.19 2.99
N PHE A 39 -0.32 -7.16 2.17
CA PHE A 39 1.00 -6.82 1.64
C PHE A 39 1.16 -5.32 1.39
N ILE A 40 2.42 -4.93 1.25
CA ILE A 40 2.85 -3.56 1.04
C ILE A 40 3.61 -3.49 -0.28
N ASP A 41 3.16 -2.56 -1.11
CA ASP A 41 3.72 -2.27 -2.43
C ASP A 41 4.46 -0.94 -2.46
N LEU A 42 5.57 -0.93 -3.20
CA LEU A 42 6.22 0.27 -3.68
C LEU A 42 6.22 0.28 -5.21
N ASN A 43 5.47 1.22 -5.80
CA ASN A 43 5.28 1.33 -7.24
C ASN A 43 4.83 0.01 -7.91
N HIS A 44 3.84 -0.68 -7.31
CA HIS A 44 3.31 -1.97 -7.76
C HIS A 44 4.29 -3.16 -7.65
N ASN A 45 5.33 -3.03 -6.83
CA ASN A 45 6.18 -4.15 -6.45
C ASN A 45 5.94 -4.47 -4.99
N GLU A 46 5.52 -5.71 -4.71
CA GLU A 46 5.44 -6.24 -3.34
C GLU A 46 6.83 -6.21 -2.73
N ILE A 47 6.99 -5.43 -1.66
CA ILE A 47 8.24 -5.31 -0.92
C ILE A 47 8.18 -6.06 0.41
N LEU A 48 6.97 -6.26 0.94
CA LEU A 48 6.69 -6.92 2.20
C LEU A 48 5.31 -7.55 2.14
N TYR A 49 5.14 -8.77 2.64
CA TYR A 49 3.82 -9.36 2.87
C TYR A 49 3.77 -10.04 4.23
N GLU A 50 2.57 -10.16 4.79
CA GLU A 50 2.32 -10.87 6.04
C GLU A 50 1.85 -12.29 5.73
N ASP A 51 2.62 -13.29 6.19
CA ASP A 51 2.20 -14.69 6.08
C ASP A 51 1.35 -15.07 7.29
N PHE A 52 0.04 -15.22 7.07
CA PHE A 52 -0.91 -15.58 8.12
C PHE A 52 -0.72 -17.00 8.69
N LYS A 53 -0.05 -17.91 7.99
CA LYS A 53 0.18 -19.29 8.44
C LYS A 53 1.30 -19.34 9.47
N ILE A 54 2.41 -18.66 9.21
CA ILE A 54 3.57 -18.61 10.10
C ILE A 54 3.58 -17.38 11.02
N LYS A 55 2.66 -16.43 10.80
CA LYS A 55 2.50 -15.19 11.58
C LYS A 55 3.77 -14.34 11.57
N GLN A 56 4.32 -14.16 10.37
CA GLN A 56 5.57 -13.44 10.17
C GLN A 56 5.48 -12.55 8.94
N GLN A 57 6.06 -11.37 9.07
CA GLN A 57 6.38 -10.52 7.93
C GLN A 57 7.48 -11.17 7.09
N ILE A 58 7.29 -11.16 5.78
CA ILE A 58 8.24 -11.72 4.83
C ILE A 58 8.66 -10.63 3.86
N ASN A 59 9.96 -10.32 3.90
CA ASN A 59 10.54 -9.35 3.00
C ASN A 59 10.73 -9.93 1.60
N ARG A 60 10.37 -9.13 0.59
CA ARG A 60 10.65 -9.39 -0.84
C ARG A 60 11.79 -8.54 -1.39
N LEU A 61 12.34 -7.67 -0.54
CA LEU A 61 13.44 -6.80 -0.91
C LEU A 61 14.70 -7.61 -1.27
N PRO A 62 15.51 -7.14 -2.23
CA PRO A 62 16.79 -7.75 -2.54
C PRO A 62 17.72 -7.85 -1.31
N PRO A 63 18.64 -8.82 -1.25
CA PRO A 63 19.47 -9.06 -0.06
C PRO A 63 20.52 -7.96 0.21
N PHE A 64 20.73 -7.03 -0.74
CA PHE A 64 21.70 -5.94 -0.60
C PHE A 64 21.10 -4.67 0.03
N VAL A 65 19.78 -4.61 0.23
CA VAL A 65 19.11 -3.51 0.94
C VAL A 65 18.73 -3.95 2.34
N ASP A 66 18.66 -2.97 3.23
CA ASP A 66 18.15 -3.18 4.58
C ASP A 66 16.72 -3.71 4.52
N GLN A 67 16.48 -4.79 5.24
CA GLN A 67 15.17 -5.43 5.30
C GLN A 67 14.24 -4.59 6.18
N ILE A 68 12.96 -4.57 5.81
CA ILE A 68 11.93 -3.86 6.54
C ILE A 68 11.46 -4.73 7.71
N ASP A 69 11.37 -4.11 8.87
CA ASP A 69 10.75 -4.68 10.06
C ASP A 69 9.73 -3.67 10.59
N ILE A 70 8.44 -3.97 10.45
CA ILE A 70 7.36 -3.15 10.97
C ILE A 70 6.82 -3.81 12.24
N PRO A 71 6.99 -3.18 13.41
CA PRO A 71 6.41 -3.68 14.65
C PRO A 71 4.88 -3.82 14.54
N ASP A 72 4.34 -4.89 15.12
CA ASP A 72 2.91 -5.16 15.22
C ASP A 72 2.15 -5.25 13.87
N LEU A 73 2.88 -5.57 12.78
CA LEU A 73 2.29 -5.68 11.44
C LEU A 73 1.30 -6.85 11.35
N TYR A 74 1.62 -7.98 11.97
CA TYR A 74 0.75 -9.16 11.98
C TYR A 74 -0.59 -8.85 12.66
N GLU A 75 -0.55 -8.20 13.82
CA GLU A 75 -1.72 -7.80 14.59
C GLU A 75 -2.59 -6.83 13.79
N THR A 76 -1.96 -5.90 13.09
CA THR A 76 -2.64 -4.97 12.18
C THR A 76 -3.32 -5.72 11.03
N ALA A 77 -2.61 -6.65 10.39
CA ALA A 77 -3.12 -7.46 9.28
C ALA A 77 -4.28 -8.37 9.72
N ALA A 78 -4.18 -8.96 10.91
CA ALA A 78 -5.22 -9.77 11.52
C ALA A 78 -6.49 -8.95 11.79
N ASP A 79 -6.35 -7.72 12.29
CA ASP A 79 -7.50 -6.83 12.51
C ASP A 79 -8.17 -6.42 11.18
N TYR A 80 -7.41 -6.17 10.12
CA TYR A 80 -7.97 -5.93 8.78
C TYR A 80 -8.74 -7.14 8.26
N ARG A 81 -8.21 -8.35 8.47
CA ARG A 81 -8.87 -9.59 8.09
C ARG A 81 -10.19 -9.78 8.81
N GLU A 82 -10.22 -9.60 10.13
CA GLU A 82 -11.45 -9.69 10.93
C GLU A 82 -12.50 -8.66 10.47
N ARG A 83 -12.07 -7.43 10.13
CA ARG A 83 -12.97 -6.40 9.59
C ARG A 83 -13.53 -6.73 8.20
N GLY A 84 -12.81 -7.50 7.39
CA GLY A 84 -13.27 -7.91 6.05
C GLY A 84 -14.23 -9.11 6.04
N LEU A 85 -14.26 -9.89 7.13
CA LEU A 85 -15.12 -11.06 7.29
C LEU A 85 -16.47 -10.75 7.99
N ASN A 86 -16.67 -9.53 8.48
CA ASN A 86 -17.92 -9.05 9.09
C ASN A 86 -18.77 -8.27 8.08
#